data_AF-A0A842SBF4-F1
#
_entry.id   AF-A0A842SBF4-F1
#
_cell.length_a   1.000
_cell.length_b   1.000
_cell.length_c   1.000
_cell.angle_alpha   90.00
_cell.angle_beta   90.00
_cell.angle_gamma   90.00
#
_symmetry.space_group_name_H-M   'P 1'
#
loop_
_entity.id
_entity.type
_entity.pdbx_description
1 polymer ?
#
loop_
_entity_poly.entity_id
_entity_poly.type
_entity_poly.pdbx_seq_one_letter_code
_entity_poly.pdbx_strand_id
1 'polypeptide(L)' 'MKIIIDSNVLFSALIRDSTTRNIIFEYDSFFLFPSNIFEEMQEHIDELYKKQRCQKRRLRNFFI' A
#
# COMPACT_ATOMS: atom_id res chain seq x y z
N MET A 1 3.67 -13.17 15.17
CA MET A 1 2.86 -13.87 14.16
C MET A 1 3.22 -13.30 12.80
N LYS A 2 3.35 -14.11 11.74
CA LYS A 2 3.60 -13.60 10.39
C LYS A 2 2.27 -13.25 9.74
N ILE A 3 2.06 -11.98 9.37
CA ILE A 3 0.85 -11.53 8.68
C ILE A 3 1.19 -11.31 7.22
N ILE A 4 0.48 -12.00 6.33
CA ILE A 4 0.62 -11.87 4.88
C ILE A 4 -0.55 -11.02 4.38
N ILE A 5 -0.24 -9.96 3.64
CA ILE A 5 -1.23 -9.06 3.05
C ILE A 5 -1.39 -9.40 1.56
N ASP A 6 -2.65 -9.49 1.12
CA ASP A 6 -3.01 -9.60 -0.29
C ASP A 6 -2.72 -8.30 -1.05
N SER A 7 -2.26 -8.40 -2.29
CA SER A 7 -1.95 -7.24 -3.11
C SER A 7 -3.09 -6.22 -3.19
N ASN A 8 -4.34 -6.68 -3.37
CA ASN A 8 -5.50 -5.80 -3.49
C ASN A 8 -5.78 -5.01 -2.21
N VAL A 9 -5.52 -5.62 -1.05
CA VAL A 9 -5.67 -4.97 0.25
C VAL A 9 -4.63 -3.87 0.39
N LEU A 10 -3.39 -4.14 -0.02
CA LEU A 10 -2.34 -3.13 -0.01
C LEU A 10 -2.67 -1.97 -0.97
N PHE A 11 -3.05 -2.27 -2.22
CA PHE A 11 -3.43 -1.25 -3.20
C PHE A 11 -4.58 -0.37 -2.69
N SER A 12 -5.61 -0.98 -2.12
CA SER A 12 -6.75 -0.27 -1.55
C SER A 12 -6.35 0.66 -0.42
N ALA A 13 -5.44 0.21 0.46
CA ALA A 13 -4.88 1.01 1.55
C ALA A 13 -4.03 2.18 1.06
N LEU A 14 -3.34 2.03 -0.08
CA LEU A 14 -2.57 3.11 -0.69
C LEU A 14 -3.46 4.16 -1.36
N ILE A 15 -4.57 3.77 -2.00
CA ILE A 15 -5.45 4.68 -2.75
C ILE A 15 -6.28 5.57 -1.82
N ARG A 16 -6.88 4.99 -0.77
CA ARG A 16 -7.89 5.67 0.06
C ARG A 16 -7.43 5.79 1.51
N ASP A 17 -7.81 6.90 2.14
CA ASP A 17 -7.82 6.95 3.59
C ASP A 17 -8.88 5.97 4.13
N SER A 18 -8.46 5.02 4.96
CA SER A 18 -9.29 3.92 5.42
C SER A 18 -8.76 3.33 6.71
N THR A 19 -9.64 2.65 7.46
CA THR A 19 -9.23 1.90 8.65
C THR A 19 -8.13 0.89 8.34
N THR A 20 -8.22 0.21 7.19
CA THR A 20 -7.18 -0.73 6.72
C THR A 20 -5.83 -0.05 6.52
N ARG A 21 -5.83 1.16 5.94
CA ARG A 21 -4.61 1.96 5.82
C ARG A 21 -4.02 2.27 7.19
N ASN A 22 -4.81 2.75 8.13
CA ASN A 22 -4.29 3.09 9.46
C ASN A 22 -3.73 1.86 10.17
N ILE A 23 -4.42 0.71 10.07
CA ILE A 23 -3.90 -0.56 10.58
C ILE A 23 -2.54 -0.89 9.97
N ILE A 24 -2.39 -0.79 8.64
CA ILE A 24 -1.13 -1.13 7.95
C ILE A 24 -0.01 -0.14 8.31
N PHE A 25 -0.31 1.15 8.43
CA PHE A 25 0.70 2.19 8.68
C PHE A 25 1.08 2.35 10.16
N GLU A 26 0.19 2.00 11.08
CA GLU A 26 0.40 2.10 12.53
C GLU A 26 0.83 0.76 13.16
N TYR A 27 0.91 -0.31 12.36
CA TYR A 27 1.37 -1.60 12.85
C TYR A 27 2.87 -1.55 13.16
N ASP A 28 3.21 -1.84 14.41
CA ASP A 28 4.58 -1.79 14.94
C ASP A 28 5.43 -3.01 14.54
N SER A 29 5.14 -3.63 13.39
CA SER A 29 5.87 -4.79 12.88
C SER A 29 5.74 -4.92 11.36
N PHE A 30 6.32 -5.98 10.81
CA PHE A 30 6.40 -6.19 9.38
C PHE A 30 5.23 -7.01 8.84
N PHE A 31 4.70 -6.57 7.70
CA PHE A 31 3.85 -7.39 6.86
C PHE A 31 4.67 -8.10 5.80
N LEU A 32 4.24 -9.31 5.47
CA LEU A 32 4.73 -10.04 4.31
C LEU A 32 3.76 -9.83 3.15
N PHE A 33 4.26 -9.84 1.94
CA PHE A 33 3.46 -9.74 0.73
C PHE A 33 4.14 -10.55 -0.39
N PRO A 34 3.35 -11.03 -1.37
CA PRO A 34 3.90 -11.69 -2.57
C PRO A 34 4.88 -10.78 -3.33
N SER A 35 5.95 -11.34 -3.89
CA SER A 35 7.01 -10.57 -4.57
C SER A 35 6.54 -9.87 -5.85
N ASN A 36 5.54 -10.44 -6.53
CA ASN A 36 4.95 -9.89 -7.76
C ASN A 36 4.19 -8.57 -7.53
N ILE A 37 3.93 -8.18 -6.27
CA ILE A 37 3.24 -6.93 -5.95
C ILE A 37 3.97 -5.71 -6.50
N PHE A 38 5.31 -5.75 -6.58
CA PHE A 38 6.09 -4.63 -7.09
C PHE A 38 5.89 -4.43 -8.59
N GLU A 39 5.77 -5.52 -9.35
CA GLU A 39 5.49 -5.46 -10.80
C GLU A 39 4.09 -4.89 -11.04
N GLU A 40 3.10 -5.44 -10.34
CA GLU A 40 1.70 -4.96 -10.39
C GLU A 40 1.59 -3.48 -9.95
N MET A 41 2.37 -3.08 -8.94
CA MET A 41 2.43 -1.68 -8.50
C MET A 41 2.99 -0.74 -9.56
N GLN A 42 4.06 -1.14 -10.26
CA GLN A 42 4.66 -0.32 -11.32
C GLN A 42 3.71 -0.18 -12.51
N GLU A 43 3.04 -1.26 -12.91
CA GLU A 43 2.06 -1.24 -14.00
C GLU A 43 0.88 -0.32 -13.71
N HIS A 44 0.44 -0.25 -12.45
CA HIS A 44 -0.72 0.53 -12.05
C HIS A 44 -0.39 1.86 -11.36
N ILE A 45 0.88 2.27 -11.30
CA ILE A 45 1.31 3.42 -10.47
C ILE A 45 0.62 4.73 -10.87
N ASP A 46 0.44 4.95 -12.18
CA ASP A 46 -0.24 6.14 -12.70
C ASP A 46 -1.74 6.15 -12.34
N GLU A 47 -2.38 4.98 -12.33
CA GLU A 47 -3.76 4.85 -11.88
C GLU A 47 -3.90 5.07 -10.38
N LEU A 48 -2.94 4.56 -9.59
CA LEU A 48 -2.88 4.79 -8.15
C LEU A 48 -2.76 6.29 -7.87
N TYR A 49 -1.90 7.00 -8.60
CA TYR A 49 -1.74 8.45 -8.47
C TYR A 49 -3.01 9.22 -8.89
N LYS A 50 -3.72 8.78 -9.94
CA LYS A 50 -4.99 9.40 -10.35
C LYS A 50 -6.12 9.15 -9.35
N LYS A 51 -6.18 7.97 -8.75
CA LYS A 51 -7.21 7.57 -7.77
C LYS A 51 -6.91 8.11 -6.37
N GLN A 52 -5.67 8.46 -6.07
CA GLN A 52 -5.29 9.11 -4.83
C GLN A 52 -5.80 10.56 -4.78
N ARG A 53 -6.87 10.78 -4.02
CA ARG A 53 -7.20 12.13 -3.49
C ARG A 53 -6.30 12.54 -2.31
N CYS A 54 -5.47 11.63 -1.81
CA CYS A 54 -4.65 11.82 -0.63
C CYS A 54 -3.22 12.27 -0.99
N GLN A 55 -2.70 13.24 -0.25
CA GLN A 55 -1.48 14.01 -0.53
C GLN A 55 -0.26 13.17 -0.97
N LYS A 56 0.38 13.61 -2.08
CA LYS A 56 1.64 13.10 -2.71
C LYS A 56 2.82 12.81 -1.75
N ARG A 57 2.73 13.18 -0.48
CA ARG A 57 3.85 13.23 0.46
C ARG A 57 4.08 11.96 1.27
N ARG A 58 3.09 11.04 1.37
CA ARG A 58 3.18 9.84 2.26
C ARG A 58 3.55 8.51 1.58
N LEU A 59 3.46 8.39 0.25
CA LEU A 59 3.84 7.15 -0.46
C LEU A 59 5.33 6.85 -0.39
N ARG A 60 6.16 7.90 -0.25
CA ARG A 60 7.62 7.78 -0.27
C ARG A 60 8.18 6.90 0.85
N ASN A 61 7.45 6.75 1.96
CA ASN A 61 7.86 5.94 3.09
C ASN A 61 7.50 4.44 2.94
N PHE A 62 6.76 4.06 1.89
CA PHE A 62 6.42 2.65 1.65
C PHE A 62 7.50 1.92 0.83
N PHE A 63 8.38 2.67 0.17
CA PHE A 63 9.41 2.14 -0.74
C PHE A 63 10.85 2.26 -0.20
N ILE A 64 11.03 2.74 1.03
CA ILE A 64 12.34 2.89 1.71
C ILE A 64 12.34 2.00 2.94
#